data_AF-A0A6G2VF80-F1
#
_entry.id   AF-A0A6G2VF80-F1
#
_cell.length_a   1.000
_cell.length_b   1.000
_cell.length_c   1.000
_cell.angle_alpha   90.00
_cell.angle_beta   90.00
_cell.angle_gamma   90.00
#
_symmetry.space_group_name_H-M   'P 1'
#
loop_
_entity.id
_entity.type
_entity.pdbx_description
1 polymer ?
#
loop_
_entity_poly.entity_id
_entity_poly.type
_entity_poly.pdbx_seq_one_letter_code
_entity_poly.pdbx_strand_id
1 'polypeptide(L)'
;MTTVITRHDLRGGADTEALANRLSERLVEEIDDLEESAALLDFTVGSSILGFRARCAIDPRASKVETWEATVNAMQVSSALFAASLVTEGTVECRINRRLRTIPAAGRMGTADTGKWLSAFWLALICRDEARLTQLSEIPLERMRSPQGQYDEYIYHWVDTLQTWWLRGPGLADKLIATIE
;
A
#
# COMPACT_ATOMS: atom_id res chain seq x y z
N MET A 1 19.97 10.92 -25.76
CA MET A 1 19.67 9.66 -26.49
C MET A 1 18.67 8.88 -25.66
N THR A 2 17.56 8.45 -26.25
CA THR A 2 16.56 7.61 -25.58
C THR A 2 16.87 6.16 -25.92
N THR A 3 17.33 5.38 -24.95
CA THR A 3 17.56 3.94 -25.12
C THR A 3 16.26 3.19 -24.83
N VAL A 4 15.78 2.38 -25.77
CA VAL A 4 14.61 1.52 -25.56
C VAL A 4 15.09 0.24 -24.87
N ILE A 5 14.68 0.04 -23.62
CA ILE A 5 14.91 -1.21 -22.89
C ILE A 5 13.73 -2.14 -23.18
N THR A 6 13.99 -3.20 -23.95
CA THR A 6 12.97 -4.22 -24.24
C THR A 6 12.62 -4.96 -22.96
N ARG A 7 11.33 -5.04 -22.63
CA ARG A 7 10.86 -5.86 -21.50
C ARG A 7 11.03 -7.33 -21.82
N HIS A 8 11.19 -8.14 -20.78
CA HIS A 8 11.04 -9.58 -20.88
C HIS A 8 9.69 -9.91 -21.52
N ASP A 9 9.68 -10.94 -22.36
CA ASP A 9 8.48 -11.44 -23.02
C ASP A 9 7.58 -12.09 -21.96
N LEU A 10 6.84 -11.25 -21.25
CA LEU A 10 5.70 -11.69 -20.47
C LEU A 10 4.72 -12.21 -21.51
N ARG A 11 4.44 -13.52 -21.48
CA ARG A 11 3.40 -14.12 -22.33
C ARG A 11 2.07 -13.38 -22.07
N GLY A 12 1.86 -12.32 -22.83
CA GLY A 12 0.61 -11.57 -22.88
C GLY A 12 -0.35 -12.39 -23.73
N GLY A 13 -1.56 -12.56 -23.25
CA GLY A 13 -2.59 -13.35 -23.92
C GLY A 13 -3.87 -13.34 -23.11
N ALA A 14 -4.93 -13.91 -23.69
CA ALA A 14 -6.26 -13.98 -23.07
C ALA A 14 -6.22 -14.57 -21.66
N ASP A 15 -5.33 -15.53 -21.39
CA ASP A 15 -5.17 -16.16 -20.08
C ASP A 15 -4.67 -15.19 -19.00
N THR A 16 -3.77 -14.26 -19.36
CA THR A 16 -3.21 -13.27 -18.43
C THR A 16 -4.20 -12.14 -18.14
N GLU A 17 -4.96 -11.70 -19.15
CA GLU A 17 -6.07 -10.75 -18.95
C GLU A 17 -7.18 -11.38 -18.12
N ALA A 18 -7.54 -12.64 -18.39
CA ALA A 18 -8.52 -13.38 -17.59
C ALA A 18 -8.06 -13.55 -16.13
N LEU A 19 -6.77 -13.80 -15.88
CA LEU A 19 -6.22 -13.83 -14.53
C LEU A 19 -6.35 -12.47 -13.83
N ALA A 20 -5.98 -11.37 -14.50
CA ALA A 20 -6.10 -10.03 -13.92
C ALA A 20 -7.56 -9.68 -13.59
N ASN A 21 -8.50 -10.06 -14.44
CA ASN A 21 -9.94 -9.86 -14.19
C ASN A 21 -10.42 -10.69 -12.99
N ARG A 22 -10.08 -11.98 -12.91
CA ARG A 22 -10.43 -12.81 -11.74
C ARG A 22 -9.87 -12.28 -10.44
N LEU A 23 -8.65 -11.73 -10.46
CA LEU A 23 -8.05 -11.08 -9.29
C LEU A 23 -8.81 -9.81 -8.90
N SER A 24 -9.25 -9.01 -9.88
CA SER A 24 -10.09 -7.82 -9.62
C SER A 24 -11.44 -8.20 -9.03
N GLU A 25 -12.13 -9.20 -9.59
CA GLU A 25 -13.44 -9.67 -9.10
C GLU A 25 -13.34 -10.19 -7.67
N ARG A 26 -12.38 -11.08 -7.40
CA ARG A 26 -12.15 -11.63 -6.06
C ARG A 26 -11.79 -10.54 -5.05
N LEU A 27 -11.00 -9.54 -5.45
CA LEU A 27 -10.67 -8.42 -4.57
C LEU A 27 -11.91 -7.61 -4.16
N VAL A 28 -12.90 -7.46 -5.05
CA VAL A 28 -14.14 -6.75 -4.70
C VAL A 28 -14.90 -7.48 -3.60
N GLU A 29 -15.00 -8.81 -3.70
CA GLU A 29 -15.61 -9.66 -2.67
C GLU A 29 -14.85 -9.54 -1.34
N GLU A 30 -13.53 -9.67 -1.35
CA GLU A 30 -12.70 -9.52 -0.15
C GLU A 30 -12.81 -8.12 0.49
N ILE A 31 -12.97 -7.07 -0.32
CA ILE A 31 -13.17 -5.70 0.17
C ILE A 31 -14.54 -5.55 0.86
N ASP A 32 -15.58 -6.24 0.38
CA ASP A 32 -16.90 -6.20 1.00
C ASP A 32 -16.88 -6.84 2.40
N ASP A 33 -16.10 -7.91 2.57
CA ASP A 33 -15.97 -8.60 3.86
C ASP A 33 -15.18 -7.81 4.93
N LEU A 34 -14.48 -6.73 4.54
CA LEU A 34 -13.68 -5.91 5.48
C LEU A 34 -14.53 -5.20 6.55
N GLU A 35 -15.81 -4.94 6.27
CA GLU A 35 -16.73 -4.32 7.24
C GLU A 35 -17.14 -5.30 8.35
N GLU A 36 -16.99 -6.61 8.11
CA GLU A 36 -17.29 -7.66 9.08
C GLU A 36 -16.09 -7.97 9.99
N SER A 37 -14.87 -7.95 9.43
CA SER A 37 -13.68 -8.36 10.17
C SER A 37 -12.40 -7.68 9.72
N ALA A 38 -11.79 -6.93 10.64
CA ALA A 38 -10.46 -6.35 10.45
C ALA A 38 -9.34 -7.40 10.32
N ALA A 39 -9.58 -8.67 10.70
CA ALA A 39 -8.61 -9.75 10.54
C ALA A 39 -8.32 -10.04 9.05
N LEU A 40 -9.23 -9.68 8.14
CA LEU A 40 -9.09 -9.87 6.70
C LEU A 40 -8.21 -8.80 6.03
N LEU A 41 -7.86 -7.73 6.73
CA LEU A 41 -7.11 -6.59 6.16
C LEU A 41 -5.76 -7.02 5.56
N ASP A 42 -4.97 -7.83 6.29
CA ASP A 42 -3.65 -8.27 5.82
C ASP A 42 -3.74 -9.07 4.51
N PHE A 43 -4.68 -10.02 4.48
CA PHE A 43 -4.96 -10.83 3.29
C PHE A 43 -5.42 -9.98 2.11
N THR A 44 -6.35 -9.06 2.35
CA THR A 44 -6.90 -8.17 1.33
C THR A 44 -5.85 -7.19 0.79
N VAL A 45 -4.93 -6.72 1.64
CA VAL A 45 -3.75 -5.96 1.17
C VAL A 45 -2.93 -6.81 0.19
N GLY A 46 -2.62 -8.06 0.54
CA GLY A 46 -1.89 -8.98 -0.33
C GLY A 46 -2.57 -9.18 -1.69
N SER A 47 -3.88 -9.47 -1.70
CA SER A 47 -4.67 -9.60 -2.92
C SER A 47 -4.71 -8.32 -3.75
N SER A 48 -4.85 -7.16 -3.11
CA SER A 48 -4.92 -5.86 -3.80
C SER A 48 -3.61 -5.53 -4.52
N ILE A 49 -2.47 -5.79 -3.87
CA ILE A 49 -1.13 -5.59 -4.44
C ILE A 49 -0.90 -6.58 -5.60
N LEU A 50 -1.34 -7.83 -5.46
CA LEU A 50 -1.23 -8.82 -6.53
C LEU A 50 -2.07 -8.42 -7.75
N GLY A 51 -3.31 -7.98 -7.55
CA GLY A 51 -4.18 -7.48 -8.61
C GLY A 51 -3.59 -6.27 -9.33
N PHE A 52 -3.07 -5.30 -8.58
CA PHE A 52 -2.34 -4.14 -9.13
C PHE A 52 -1.13 -4.57 -9.98
N ARG A 53 -0.29 -5.48 -9.47
CA ARG A 53 0.89 -5.99 -10.20
C ARG A 53 0.49 -6.72 -11.48
N ALA A 54 -0.56 -7.54 -11.43
CA ALA A 54 -1.09 -8.23 -12.60
C ALA A 54 -1.56 -7.25 -13.69
N ARG A 55 -2.25 -6.17 -13.31
CA ARG A 55 -2.65 -5.10 -14.25
C ARG A 55 -1.43 -4.40 -14.86
N CYS A 56 -0.44 -4.02 -14.06
CA CYS A 56 0.80 -3.41 -14.55
C CYS A 56 1.61 -4.32 -15.50
N ALA A 57 1.47 -5.65 -15.38
CA ALA A 57 2.12 -6.60 -16.27
C ALA A 57 1.49 -6.58 -17.68
N ILE A 58 0.17 -6.47 -17.78
CA ILE A 58 -0.58 -6.47 -19.06
C ILE A 58 -0.83 -5.07 -19.64
N ASP A 59 -0.70 -4.02 -18.84
CA ASP A 59 -0.82 -2.62 -19.24
C ASP A 59 0.39 -1.82 -18.74
N PRO A 60 1.56 -1.99 -19.39
CA PRO A 60 2.82 -1.42 -18.92
C PRO A 60 2.87 0.10 -18.99
N ARG A 61 1.99 0.73 -19.78
CA ARG A 61 1.88 2.18 -19.88
C ARG A 61 0.87 2.77 -18.90
N ALA A 62 0.21 1.94 -18.09
CA ALA A 62 -0.88 2.33 -17.20
C ALA A 62 -1.93 3.19 -17.93
N SER A 63 -2.28 2.77 -19.15
CA SER A 63 -3.16 3.51 -20.07
C SER A 63 -4.62 3.07 -20.00
N LYS A 64 -4.89 1.92 -19.37
CA LYS A 64 -6.22 1.36 -19.17
C LYS A 64 -6.81 1.78 -17.82
N VAL A 65 -8.12 2.00 -17.78
CA VAL A 65 -8.83 2.42 -16.57
C VAL A 65 -8.72 1.37 -15.46
N GLU A 66 -8.71 0.10 -15.82
CA GLU A 66 -8.65 -1.02 -14.88
C GLU A 66 -7.31 -1.05 -14.13
N THR A 67 -6.23 -0.57 -14.75
CA THR A 67 -4.93 -0.42 -14.07
C THR A 67 -4.98 0.70 -13.05
N TRP A 68 -5.63 1.82 -13.39
CA TRP A 68 -5.85 2.92 -12.45
C TRP A 68 -6.73 2.47 -11.28
N GLU A 69 -7.84 1.79 -11.53
CA GLU A 69 -8.74 1.27 -10.48
C GLU A 69 -8.03 0.29 -9.55
N ALA A 70 -7.25 -0.64 -10.10
CA ALA A 70 -6.47 -1.57 -9.28
C ALA A 70 -5.42 -0.85 -8.42
N THR A 71 -4.78 0.20 -8.95
CA THR A 71 -3.81 1.02 -8.21
C THR A 71 -4.50 1.76 -7.06
N VAL A 72 -5.67 2.35 -7.32
CA VAL A 72 -6.47 3.06 -6.30
C VAL A 72 -6.97 2.10 -5.23
N ASN A 73 -7.45 0.91 -5.59
CA ASN A 73 -7.89 -0.09 -4.62
C ASN A 73 -6.73 -0.57 -3.75
N ALA A 74 -5.56 -0.87 -4.33
CA ALA A 74 -4.37 -1.23 -3.57
C ALA A 74 -3.94 -0.13 -2.59
N MET A 75 -3.95 1.14 -3.02
CA MET A 75 -3.67 2.30 -2.19
C MET A 75 -4.66 2.42 -1.01
N GLN A 76 -5.97 2.29 -1.30
CA GLN A 76 -7.03 2.47 -0.31
C GLN A 76 -7.03 1.36 0.74
N VAL A 77 -6.90 0.09 0.32
CA VAL A 77 -6.83 -1.07 1.23
C VAL A 77 -5.56 -1.02 2.08
N SER A 78 -4.41 -0.71 1.48
CA SER A 78 -3.15 -0.58 2.22
C SER A 78 -3.20 0.53 3.26
N SER A 79 -3.85 1.65 2.95
CA SER A 79 -4.06 2.74 3.93
C SER A 79 -5.05 2.36 5.03
N ALA A 80 -6.10 1.58 4.69
CA ALA A 80 -7.09 1.12 5.66
C ALA A 80 -6.49 0.19 6.72
N LEU A 81 -5.52 -0.67 6.34
CA LEU A 81 -4.74 -1.46 7.28
C LEU A 81 -4.11 -0.58 8.37
N PHE A 82 -3.45 0.51 7.98
CA PHE A 82 -2.82 1.42 8.94
C PHE A 82 -3.87 2.15 9.78
N ALA A 83 -4.89 2.73 9.16
CA ALA A 83 -5.96 3.42 9.89
C ALA A 83 -6.61 2.52 10.97
N ALA A 84 -6.96 1.28 10.61
CA ALA A 84 -7.56 0.32 11.55
C ALA A 84 -6.57 -0.14 12.63
N SER A 85 -5.26 -0.21 12.31
CA SER A 85 -4.22 -0.62 13.27
C SER A 85 -3.86 0.43 14.32
N LEU A 86 -4.22 1.70 14.06
CA LEU A 86 -3.95 2.83 14.95
C LEU A 86 -4.97 2.93 16.07
N VAL A 87 -6.19 2.44 15.83
CA VAL A 87 -7.35 2.52 16.73
C VAL A 87 -7.54 1.19 17.45
N THR A 88 -7.77 1.22 18.77
CA THR A 88 -7.93 0.03 19.61
C THR A 88 -9.38 -0.41 19.77
N GLU A 89 -10.34 0.52 19.71
CA GLU A 89 -11.77 0.25 19.93
C GLU A 89 -12.63 1.03 18.92
N GLY A 90 -13.83 0.52 18.64
CA GLY A 90 -14.76 1.14 17.71
C GLY A 90 -14.46 0.80 16.25
N THR A 91 -14.60 1.80 15.38
CA THR A 91 -14.48 1.64 13.92
C THR A 91 -13.78 2.83 13.30
N VAL A 92 -13.27 2.65 12.08
CA VAL A 92 -12.67 3.71 11.27
C VAL A 92 -13.38 3.79 9.92
N GLU A 93 -13.72 5.00 9.50
CA GLU A 93 -14.30 5.22 8.17
C GLU A 93 -13.19 5.28 7.11
N CYS A 94 -13.22 4.35 6.17
CA CYS A 94 -12.25 4.26 5.09
C CYS A 94 -12.95 4.27 3.74
N ARG A 95 -12.54 5.16 2.84
CA ARG A 95 -12.99 5.08 1.45
C ARG A 95 -12.20 4.00 0.71
N ILE A 96 -12.89 2.94 0.29
CA ILE A 96 -12.33 1.78 -0.42
C ILE A 96 -13.28 1.40 -1.57
N ASN A 97 -12.75 1.25 -2.78
CA ASN A 97 -13.49 0.87 -3.98
C ASN A 97 -14.74 1.75 -4.19
N ARG A 98 -14.53 3.07 -4.17
CA ARG A 98 -15.56 4.12 -4.39
C ARG A 98 -16.66 4.21 -3.32
N ARG A 99 -16.61 3.41 -2.25
CA ARG A 99 -17.56 3.46 -1.12
C ARG A 99 -16.87 3.93 0.15
N LEU A 100 -17.59 4.65 1.00
CA LEU A 100 -17.18 4.85 2.39
C LEU A 100 -17.58 3.60 3.17
N ARG A 101 -16.62 2.97 3.83
CA ARG A 101 -16.78 1.71 4.56
C ARG A 101 -16.41 1.90 6.01
N THR A 102 -17.10 1.18 6.89
CA THR A 102 -16.85 1.22 8.33
C THR A 102 -16.05 0.00 8.73
N ILE A 103 -14.74 0.16 8.90
CA ILE A 103 -13.84 -0.95 9.21
C ILE A 103 -13.69 -1.07 10.73
N PRO A 104 -13.83 -2.27 11.33
CA PRO A 104 -13.59 -2.47 12.75
C PRO A 104 -12.17 -2.07 13.15
N ALA A 105 -12.01 -1.51 14.35
CA ALA A 105 -10.69 -1.28 14.93
C ALA A 105 -9.94 -2.62 15.07
N ALA A 106 -8.69 -2.66 14.62
CA ALA A 106 -7.87 -3.86 14.66
C ALA A 106 -6.90 -3.87 15.86
N GLY A 107 -6.65 -2.69 16.45
CA GLY A 107 -5.56 -2.51 17.40
C GLY A 107 -4.19 -2.75 16.77
N ARG A 108 -3.16 -2.93 17.59
CA ARG A 108 -1.80 -3.13 17.09
C ARG A 108 -1.72 -4.45 16.29
N MET A 109 -1.61 -4.34 14.98
CA MET A 109 -1.42 -5.47 14.08
C MET A 109 0.07 -5.69 13.82
N GLY A 110 0.59 -6.89 14.10
CA GLY A 110 1.97 -7.24 13.75
C GLY A 110 2.24 -7.24 12.24
N THR A 111 1.18 -7.32 11.44
CA THR A 111 1.21 -7.28 9.98
C THR A 111 1.27 -5.87 9.40
N ALA A 112 0.95 -4.83 10.18
CA ALA A 112 1.09 -3.42 9.78
C ALA A 112 2.56 -2.97 9.94
N ASP A 113 3.44 -3.66 9.22
CA ASP A 113 4.89 -3.50 9.31
C ASP A 113 5.44 -2.45 8.33
N THR A 114 6.76 -2.23 8.40
CA THR A 114 7.46 -1.21 7.63
C THR A 114 7.45 -1.46 6.12
N GLY A 115 7.48 -2.71 5.67
CA GLY A 115 7.41 -3.05 4.24
C GLY A 115 6.03 -2.78 3.65
N LYS A 116 4.96 -3.06 4.41
CA LYS A 116 3.60 -2.66 4.03
C LYS A 116 3.41 -1.16 4.06
N TRP A 117 4.05 -0.46 5.00
CA TRP A 117 4.02 1.01 5.03
C TRP A 117 4.67 1.60 3.78
N LEU A 118 5.85 1.12 3.37
CA LEU A 118 6.50 1.56 2.14
C LEU A 118 5.60 1.33 0.93
N SER A 119 4.95 0.16 0.84
CA SER A 119 4.00 -0.13 -0.24
C SER A 119 2.83 0.86 -0.25
N ALA A 120 2.23 1.14 0.92
CA ALA A 120 1.15 2.11 1.07
C ALA A 120 1.58 3.53 0.70
N PHE A 121 2.76 3.97 1.18
CA PHE A 121 3.32 5.29 0.92
C PHE A 121 3.56 5.52 -0.58
N TRP A 122 4.21 4.56 -1.26
CA TRP A 122 4.46 4.68 -2.70
C TRP A 122 3.17 4.68 -3.51
N LEU A 123 2.19 3.85 -3.13
CA LEU A 123 0.88 3.84 -3.79
C LEU A 123 0.11 5.15 -3.59
N ALA A 124 0.16 5.74 -2.39
CA ALA A 124 -0.41 7.05 -2.12
C ALA A 124 0.30 8.14 -2.94
N LEU A 125 1.64 8.06 -3.09
CA LEU A 125 2.42 8.97 -3.90
C LEU A 125 2.09 8.85 -5.40
N ILE A 126 1.99 7.63 -5.93
CA ILE A 126 1.59 7.35 -7.32
C ILE A 126 0.20 7.92 -7.59
N CYS A 127 -0.75 7.71 -6.68
CA CYS A 127 -2.11 8.23 -6.78
C CYS A 127 -2.22 9.74 -6.46
N ARG A 128 -1.14 10.37 -5.98
CA ARG A 128 -1.10 11.77 -5.54
C ARG A 128 -2.15 12.09 -4.46
N ASP A 129 -2.39 11.16 -3.55
CA ASP A 129 -3.32 11.36 -2.43
C ASP A 129 -2.57 11.96 -1.24
N GLU A 130 -2.51 13.30 -1.20
CA GLU A 130 -1.77 14.05 -0.18
C GLU A 130 -2.28 13.79 1.24
N ALA A 131 -3.60 13.60 1.39
CA ALA A 131 -4.20 13.34 2.70
C ALA A 131 -3.70 12.01 3.28
N ARG A 132 -3.65 10.96 2.45
CA ARG A 132 -3.13 9.65 2.89
C ARG A 132 -1.63 9.66 3.09
N LEU A 133 -0.88 10.39 2.27
CA LEU A 133 0.56 10.56 2.50
C LEU A 133 0.84 11.22 3.87
N THR A 134 0.06 12.24 4.24
CA THR A 134 0.17 12.88 5.56
C THR A 134 -0.19 11.91 6.67
N GLN A 135 -1.34 11.23 6.57
CA GLN A 135 -1.77 10.24 7.56
C GLN A 135 -0.75 9.13 7.76
N LEU A 136 -0.17 8.58 6.69
CA LEU A 136 0.88 7.56 6.76
C LEU A 136 2.16 8.13 7.39
N SER A 137 2.49 9.40 7.11
CA SER A 137 3.71 10.02 7.60
C SER A 137 3.66 10.39 9.09
N GLU A 138 2.46 10.52 9.66
CA GLU A 138 2.26 10.78 11.09
C GLU A 138 2.33 9.52 11.96
N ILE A 139 2.42 8.32 11.36
CA ILE A 139 2.48 7.05 12.09
C ILE A 139 3.82 6.94 12.82
N PRO A 140 3.84 6.76 14.16
CA PRO A 140 5.09 6.56 14.88
C PRO A 140 5.81 5.29 14.42
N LEU A 141 7.11 5.41 14.16
CA LEU A 141 7.92 4.35 13.57
C LEU A 141 7.96 3.09 14.44
N GLU A 142 7.89 3.23 15.77
CA GLU A 142 7.83 2.15 16.75
C GLU A 142 6.56 1.28 16.62
N ARG A 143 5.50 1.81 16.01
CA ARG A 143 4.29 1.02 15.71
C ARG A 143 4.50 0.07 14.55
N MET A 144 5.37 0.43 13.61
CA MET A 144 5.70 -0.35 12.40
C MET A 144 6.86 -1.34 12.62
N ARG A 145 7.58 -1.20 13.74
CA ARG A 145 8.59 -2.17 14.16
C ARG A 145 7.88 -3.48 14.54
N SER A 146 8.13 -4.52 13.74
CA SER A 146 7.67 -5.87 14.07
C SER A 146 8.45 -6.38 15.30
N PRO A 147 7.76 -6.98 16.29
CA PRO A 147 8.43 -7.65 17.41
C PRO A 147 9.41 -8.74 16.99
N GLN A 148 9.26 -9.26 15.77
CA GLN A 148 10.07 -10.34 15.21
C GLN A 148 11.27 -9.85 14.39
N GLY A 149 11.53 -8.53 14.36
CA GLY A 149 12.81 -7.96 13.90
C GLY A 149 13.25 -8.40 12.50
N GLN A 150 12.40 -8.24 11.49
CA GLN A 150 12.70 -8.75 10.13
C GLN A 150 13.43 -7.76 9.22
N TYR A 151 13.51 -6.48 9.57
CA TYR A 151 14.13 -5.47 8.71
C TYR A 151 15.42 -4.95 9.34
N ASP A 152 16.44 -4.81 8.50
CA ASP A 152 17.69 -4.12 8.84
C ASP A 152 17.41 -2.65 9.20
N GLU A 153 18.32 -2.05 9.96
CA GLU A 153 18.14 -0.71 10.53
C GLU A 153 17.91 0.37 9.45
N TYR A 154 18.55 0.23 8.29
CA TYR A 154 18.40 1.16 7.16
C TYR A 154 16.96 1.34 6.70
N ILE A 155 16.10 0.31 6.79
CA ILE A 155 14.69 0.39 6.39
C ILE A 155 13.96 1.42 7.26
N TYR A 156 14.30 1.47 8.56
CA TYR A 156 13.69 2.43 9.48
C TYR A 156 14.22 3.84 9.26
N HIS A 157 15.53 4.00 9.02
CA HIS A 157 16.09 5.29 8.61
C HIS A 157 15.45 5.79 7.31
N TRP A 158 15.18 4.88 6.36
CA TRP A 158 14.52 5.22 5.12
C TRP A 158 13.09 5.70 5.33
N VAL A 159 12.31 5.01 6.17
CA VAL A 159 10.97 5.46 6.51
C VAL A 159 10.99 6.81 7.22
N ASP A 160 11.87 7.01 8.21
CA ASP A 160 11.99 8.30 8.90
C ASP A 160 12.37 9.44 7.94
N THR A 161 13.24 9.15 6.96
CA THR A 161 13.59 10.08 5.88
C THR A 161 12.36 10.45 5.05
N LEU A 162 11.55 9.47 4.62
CA LEU A 162 10.34 9.71 3.83
C LEU A 162 9.27 10.48 4.60
N GLN A 163 9.04 10.13 5.87
CA GLN A 163 8.11 10.85 6.75
C GLN A 163 8.55 12.31 6.93
N THR A 164 9.85 12.53 7.18
CA THR A 164 10.44 13.86 7.35
C THR A 164 10.36 14.68 6.07
N TRP A 165 10.66 14.06 4.92
CA TRP A 165 10.57 14.70 3.62
C TRP A 165 9.14 15.17 3.33
N TRP A 166 8.16 14.30 3.54
CA TRP A 166 6.76 14.62 3.29
C TRP A 166 6.23 15.71 4.22
N LEU A 167 6.46 15.55 5.53
CA LEU A 167 6.00 16.50 6.56
C LEU A 167 6.84 17.78 6.64
N ARG A 168 7.90 17.89 5.81
CA ARG A 168 8.86 19.01 5.82
C ARG A 168 9.49 19.23 7.20
N GLY A 169 9.81 18.13 7.88
CA GLY A 169 10.47 18.15 9.18
C GLY A 169 11.97 18.52 9.08
N PRO A 170 12.60 18.85 10.22
CA PRO A 170 14.03 19.17 10.27
C PRO A 170 14.91 17.91 10.09
N GLY A 171 16.18 18.11 9.73
CA GLY A 171 17.19 17.04 9.73
C GLY A 171 17.08 16.04 8.59
N LEU A 172 16.39 16.38 7.48
CA LEU A 172 16.21 15.48 6.34
C LEU A 172 17.53 14.93 5.78
N ALA A 173 18.55 15.78 5.65
CA ALA A 173 19.84 15.37 5.11
C ALA A 173 20.53 14.33 6.01
N ASP A 174 20.54 14.55 7.32
CA ASP A 174 21.16 13.63 8.29
C ASP A 174 20.44 12.28 8.31
N LYS A 175 19.11 12.28 8.25
CA LYS A 175 18.30 11.04 8.16
C LYS A 175 18.57 10.26 6.88
N LEU A 176 18.73 10.96 5.75
CA LEU A 176 19.08 10.34 4.48
C LEU A 176 20.49 9.72 4.52
N ILE A 177 21.47 10.42 5.12
CA ILE A 177 22.83 9.89 5.30
C ILE A 177 22.81 8.61 6.12
N ALA A 178 22.10 8.59 7.25
CA ALA A 178 21.95 7.41 8.10
C ALA A 178 21.26 6.21 7.40
N THR A 179 20.60 6.43 6.27
CA THR A 179 20.00 5.34 5.46
C THR A 179 21.03 4.63 4.57
N ILE A 180 22.16 5.29 4.27
CA ILE A 180 23.15 4.84 3.28
C ILE A 180 24.42 4.29 3.95
N GLU A 181 24.70 4.71 5.19
CA GLU A 181 25.80 4.20 6.03
C GLU A 181 25.53 2.79 6.56
#